data_AF-B1ZDM8-F1
#
_entry.id   AF-B1ZDM8-F1
#
_cell.length_a   1.000
_cell.length_b   1.000
_cell.length_c   1.000
_cell.angle_alpha   90.00
_cell.angle_beta   90.00
_cell.angle_gamma   90.00
#
_symmetry.space_group_name_H-M   'P 1'
#
loop_
_entity.id
_entity.type
_entity.pdbx_description
1 polymer ?
#
loop_
_entity_poly.entity_id
_entity_poly.type
_entity_poly.pdbx_seq_one_letter_code
_entity_poly.pdbx_strand_id
1 'polypeptide(L)'
;MDFDAARQSILTFIETYKAWAPVVTGVIAFCESLAVLSLLVPATAILLGIGALIGSSDLPFWPLVIGAGIGAGLGDWVSYEVGFYYKDGIKRLWPMSRHPEMTTKAEGFLRRWGAGAILIGRFIGPARAVVPLVAGSFGLRRIPFQLANWSSAFVWAFVLLAPGAGLLTWLHY
;
A
#
# COMPACT_ATOMS: atom_id res chain seq x y z
N MET A 1 -20.18 2.30 12.11
CA MET A 1 -19.51 3.58 11.82
C MET A 1 -19.53 3.77 10.32
N ASP A 2 -20.05 4.89 9.86
CA ASP A 2 -20.07 5.23 8.44
C ASP A 2 -18.64 5.47 7.96
N PHE A 3 -18.22 4.77 6.89
CA PHE A 3 -16.87 4.89 6.34
C PHE A 3 -16.59 6.33 5.89
N ASP A 4 -17.62 7.02 5.38
CA ASP A 4 -17.50 8.41 4.94
C ASP A 4 -17.24 9.36 6.12
N ALA A 5 -17.89 9.12 7.27
CA ALA A 5 -17.64 9.90 8.48
C ALA A 5 -16.21 9.70 9.02
N ALA A 6 -15.69 8.47 8.97
CA ALA A 6 -14.32 8.16 9.36
C ALA A 6 -13.30 8.84 8.42
N ARG A 7 -13.53 8.75 7.11
CA ARG A 7 -12.71 9.44 6.10
C ARG A 7 -12.67 10.94 6.37
N GLN A 8 -13.82 11.56 6.56
CA GLN A 8 -13.92 13.01 6.75
C GLN A 8 -13.23 13.45 8.05
N SER A 9 -13.39 12.67 9.13
CA SER A 9 -12.69 12.93 10.40
C SER A 9 -11.16 12.90 10.25
N ILE A 10 -10.64 11.93 9.48
CA ILE A 10 -9.19 11.82 9.19
C ILE A 10 -8.70 13.02 8.37
N LEU A 11 -9.44 13.43 7.35
CA LEU A 11 -9.09 14.57 6.50
C LEU A 11 -9.07 15.87 7.31
N THR A 12 -10.10 16.13 8.13
CA THR A 12 -10.15 17.29 9.02
C THR A 12 -9.02 17.28 10.05
N PHE A 13 -8.66 16.11 10.58
CA PHE A 13 -7.52 15.99 11.50
C PHE A 13 -6.20 16.37 10.83
N ILE A 14 -5.95 15.88 9.60
CA ILE A 14 -4.75 16.20 8.82
C ILE A 14 -4.67 17.69 8.50
N GLU A 15 -5.79 18.30 8.15
CA GLU A 15 -5.88 19.73 7.86
C GLU A 15 -5.59 20.59 9.10
N THR A 16 -6.11 20.18 10.27
CA THR A 16 -5.90 20.85 11.56
C THR A 16 -4.46 20.67 12.06
N TYR A 17 -3.90 19.47 11.91
CA TYR A 17 -2.60 19.07 12.44
C TYR A 17 -1.62 18.71 11.31
N LYS A 18 -1.32 19.67 10.42
CA LYS A 18 -0.49 19.48 9.23
C LYS A 18 0.86 18.78 9.50
N ALA A 19 1.48 19.04 10.65
CA ALA A 19 2.74 18.39 11.04
C ALA A 19 2.64 16.85 11.17
N TRP A 20 1.46 16.33 11.51
CA TRP A 20 1.18 14.90 11.63
C TRP A 20 0.76 14.25 10.32
N ALA A 21 0.49 15.04 9.28
CA ALA A 21 0.04 14.53 7.98
C ALA A 21 0.92 13.40 7.41
N PRO A 22 2.27 13.47 7.44
CA PRO A 22 3.12 12.38 6.96
C PRO A 22 2.93 11.08 7.73
N VAL A 23 2.81 11.17 9.06
CA VAL A 23 2.67 10.02 9.95
C VAL A 23 1.31 9.36 9.75
N VAL A 24 0.23 10.15 9.74
CA VAL A 24 -1.13 9.64 9.52
C VAL A 24 -1.24 8.99 8.13
N THR A 25 -0.71 9.65 7.10
CA THR A 25 -0.67 9.10 5.73
C THR A 25 0.10 7.79 5.70
N GLY A 26 1.25 7.71 6.40
CA GLY A 26 2.02 6.47 6.53
C GLY A 26 1.26 5.35 7.24
N VAL A 27 0.54 5.64 8.32
CA VAL A 27 -0.29 4.63 9.02
C VAL A 27 -1.40 4.11 8.11
N ILE A 28 -2.06 5.00 7.36
CA ILE A 28 -3.10 4.62 6.40
C ILE A 28 -2.52 3.74 5.29
N ALA A 29 -1.38 4.14 4.72
CA ALA A 29 -0.68 3.38 3.69
C ALA A 29 -0.18 2.03 4.21
N PHE A 30 0.26 1.94 5.47
CA PHE A 30 0.62 0.70 6.13
C PHE A 30 -0.57 -0.26 6.23
N CYS A 31 -1.71 0.23 6.71
CA CYS A 31 -2.94 -0.57 6.78
C CYS A 31 -3.39 -1.03 5.39
N GLU A 32 -3.22 -0.19 4.37
CA GLU A 32 -3.58 -0.50 2.98
C GLU A 32 -2.67 -1.56 2.34
N SER A 33 -1.42 -1.66 2.79
CA SER A 33 -0.44 -2.65 2.33
C SER A 33 -0.47 -3.95 3.14
N LEU A 34 -1.16 -3.96 4.29
CA LEU A 34 -1.25 -5.14 5.13
C LEU A 34 -2.36 -6.07 4.62
N ALA A 35 -2.00 -7.30 4.23
CA ALA A 35 -2.86 -8.21 3.45
C ALA A 35 -4.28 -8.42 4.02
N VAL A 36 -4.43 -8.37 5.34
CA VAL A 36 -5.71 -8.56 6.04
C VAL A 36 -6.50 -7.25 6.14
N LEU A 37 -5.83 -6.14 6.43
CA LEU A 37 -6.48 -4.83 6.65
C LEU A 37 -6.90 -4.19 5.33
N SER A 38 -6.12 -4.38 4.27
CA SER A 38 -6.38 -3.85 2.93
C SER A 38 -7.68 -4.34 2.29
N LEU A 39 -8.22 -5.46 2.78
CA LEU A 39 -9.50 -6.04 2.32
C LEU A 39 -10.69 -5.56 3.14
N LEU A 40 -10.45 -5.09 4.37
CA LEU A 40 -11.48 -4.60 5.27
C LEU A 40 -11.76 -3.11 5.06
N VAL A 41 -10.73 -2.33 4.75
CA VAL A 41 -10.83 -0.86 4.67
C VAL A 41 -10.22 -0.39 3.34
N PRO A 42 -10.99 0.28 2.47
CA PRO A 42 -10.45 0.86 1.24
C PRO A 42 -9.68 2.16 1.55
N ALA A 43 -8.46 2.04 2.06
CA ALA A 43 -7.65 3.19 2.45
C ALA A 43 -7.19 4.04 1.25
N THR A 44 -7.25 3.51 0.02
CA THR A 44 -7.02 4.25 -1.23
C THR A 44 -7.91 5.50 -1.32
N ALA A 45 -9.19 5.41 -0.94
CA ALA A 45 -10.11 6.55 -0.99
C ALA A 45 -9.69 7.66 -0.02
N ILE A 46 -9.12 7.30 1.13
CA ILE A 46 -8.61 8.24 2.12
C ILE A 46 -7.34 8.90 1.60
N LEU A 47 -6.41 8.10 1.05
CA LEU A 47 -5.15 8.61 0.48
C LEU A 47 -5.37 9.54 -0.72
N LEU A 48 -6.36 9.26 -1.57
CA LEU A 48 -6.76 10.17 -2.66
C LEU A 48 -7.32 11.48 -2.09
N GLY A 49 -8.13 11.42 -1.02
CA GLY A 49 -8.61 12.61 -0.31
C GLY A 49 -7.46 13.42 0.29
N ILE A 50 -6.47 12.76 0.89
CA ILE A 50 -5.24 13.41 1.39
C ILE A 50 -4.48 14.06 0.25
N GLY A 51 -4.36 13.39 -0.91
CA GLY A 51 -3.78 13.96 -2.11
C GLY A 51 -4.45 15.27 -2.50
N ALA A 52 -5.78 15.31 -2.53
CA ALA A 52 -6.53 16.54 -2.86
C ALA A 52 -6.27 17.68 -1.85
N LEU A 53 -6.04 17.37 -0.56
CA LEU A 53 -5.67 18.37 0.44
C LEU A 53 -4.29 18.98 0.21
N ILE A 54 -3.39 18.32 -0.53
CA ILE A 54 -2.08 18.87 -0.85
C ILE A 54 -2.22 20.17 -1.64
N GLY A 55 -3.09 20.18 -2.65
CA GLY A 55 -3.34 21.37 -3.47
C GLY A 55 -4.15 22.46 -2.76
N SER A 56 -5.07 22.09 -1.86
CA SER A 56 -5.96 23.07 -1.20
C SER A 56 -5.44 23.63 0.11
N SER A 57 -4.58 22.88 0.82
CA SER A 57 -4.21 23.16 2.22
C SER A 57 -2.70 23.35 2.43
N ASP A 58 -1.92 23.51 1.35
CA ASP A 58 -0.46 23.72 1.39
C ASP A 58 0.27 22.65 2.22
N LEU A 59 -0.15 21.38 2.07
CA LEU A 59 0.54 20.27 2.73
C LEU A 59 1.86 19.98 2.01
N PRO A 60 2.93 19.66 2.75
CA PRO A 60 4.23 19.43 2.13
C PRO A 60 4.24 18.08 1.40
N PHE A 61 4.24 18.13 0.07
CA PHE A 61 4.15 16.94 -0.79
C PHE A 61 5.19 15.86 -0.48
N TRP A 62 6.47 16.22 -0.41
CA TRP A 62 7.56 15.27 -0.22
C TRP A 62 7.49 14.51 1.11
N PRO A 63 7.27 15.15 2.27
CA PRO A 63 7.01 14.45 3.53
C PRO A 63 5.84 13.46 3.45
N LEU A 64 4.74 13.81 2.77
CA LEU A 64 3.61 12.89 2.62
C LEU A 64 3.98 11.67 1.76
N VAL A 65 4.69 11.87 0.64
CA VAL A 65 5.19 10.77 -0.21
C VAL A 65 6.15 9.86 0.57
N ILE A 66 7.06 10.45 1.36
CA ILE A 66 8.00 9.68 2.19
C ILE A 66 7.25 8.89 3.26
N GLY A 67 6.33 9.53 3.98
CA GLY A 67 5.50 8.89 5.01
C GLY A 67 4.67 7.74 4.45
N ALA A 68 3.97 7.97 3.34
CA ALA A 68 3.17 6.97 2.63
C ALA A 68 4.05 5.80 2.12
N GLY A 69 5.20 6.11 1.52
CA GLY A 69 6.14 5.10 1.03
C GLY A 69 6.70 4.23 2.15
N ILE A 70 7.05 4.83 3.30
CA ILE A 70 7.49 4.10 4.48
C ILE A 70 6.38 3.20 5.02
N GLY A 71 5.18 3.75 5.18
CA GLY A 71 4.02 2.99 5.63
C GLY A 71 3.74 1.78 4.75
N ALA A 72 3.61 2.00 3.44
CA ALA A 72 3.34 0.96 2.47
C ALA A 72 4.47 -0.10 2.42
N GLY A 73 5.73 0.33 2.42
CA GLY A 73 6.89 -0.56 2.44
C GLY A 73 6.91 -1.48 3.67
N LEU A 74 6.62 -0.92 4.85
CA LEU A 74 6.52 -1.69 6.10
C LEU A 74 5.32 -2.65 6.09
N GLY A 75 4.17 -2.26 5.54
CA GLY A 75 2.98 -3.12 5.46
C GLY A 75 3.23 -4.36 4.60
N ASP A 76 3.88 -4.18 3.46
CA ASP A 76 4.28 -5.29 2.58
C ASP A 76 5.37 -6.16 3.20
N TRP A 77 6.30 -5.55 3.96
CA TRP A 77 7.30 -6.30 4.72
C TRP A 77 6.62 -7.21 5.73
N VAL A 78 5.73 -6.68 6.57
CA VAL A 78 4.99 -7.48 7.55
C VAL A 78 4.22 -8.60 6.86
N SER A 79 3.53 -8.30 5.76
CA SER A 79 2.83 -9.31 4.96
C SER A 79 3.78 -10.41 4.45
N TYR A 80 4.97 -10.05 3.97
CA TYR A 80 5.98 -11.02 3.53
C TYR A 80 6.51 -11.89 4.68
N GLU A 81 6.80 -11.31 5.85
CA GLU A 81 7.32 -12.10 6.98
C GLU A 81 6.26 -13.03 7.56
N VAL A 82 5.00 -12.59 7.58
CA VAL A 82 3.86 -13.47 7.91
C VAL A 82 3.82 -14.63 6.91
N GLY A 83 3.92 -14.34 5.61
CA GLY A 83 4.05 -15.37 4.57
C GLY A 83 5.17 -16.35 4.84
N PHE A 84 6.36 -15.84 5.13
CA PHE A 84 7.56 -16.61 5.35
C PHE A 84 7.50 -17.48 6.61
N TYR A 85 6.88 -16.98 7.68
CA TYR A 85 6.74 -17.69 8.94
C TYR A 85 5.70 -18.81 8.85
N TYR A 86 4.54 -18.55 8.25
CA TYR A 86 3.44 -19.52 8.17
C TYR A 86 3.55 -20.49 6.98
N LYS A 87 4.33 -20.18 5.95
CA LYS A 87 4.57 -21.03 4.75
C LYS A 87 3.29 -21.67 4.21
N ASP A 88 3.21 -23.00 4.15
CA ASP A 88 2.05 -23.76 3.67
C ASP A 88 0.78 -23.54 4.51
N GLY A 89 0.94 -23.11 5.77
CA GLY A 89 -0.15 -22.71 6.64
C GLY A 89 -0.90 -21.47 6.15
N ILE A 90 -0.30 -20.66 5.27
CA ILE A 90 -0.97 -19.46 4.73
C ILE A 90 -2.22 -19.81 3.94
N LYS A 91 -2.25 -20.98 3.27
CA LYS A 91 -3.42 -21.45 2.49
C LYS A 91 -4.64 -21.71 3.38
N ARG A 92 -4.42 -21.87 4.70
CA ARG A 92 -5.48 -22.06 5.70
C ARG A 92 -5.89 -20.75 6.38
N LEU A 93 -5.08 -19.69 6.29
CA LEU A 93 -5.43 -18.38 6.81
C LEU A 93 -6.49 -17.71 5.92
N TRP A 94 -7.45 -17.05 6.56
CA TRP A 94 -8.32 -16.10 5.88
C TRP A 94 -7.48 -14.88 5.49
N PRO A 95 -7.55 -14.37 4.24
CA PRO A 95 -8.54 -14.64 3.17
C PRO A 95 -8.14 -15.73 2.15
N MET A 96 -6.91 -16.23 2.17
CA MET A 96 -6.39 -17.20 1.20
C MET A 96 -7.18 -18.51 1.19
N SER A 97 -7.70 -18.92 2.34
CA SER A 97 -8.58 -20.10 2.47
C SER A 97 -9.92 -19.94 1.76
N ARG A 98 -10.42 -18.71 1.61
CA ARG A 98 -11.67 -18.43 0.86
C ARG A 98 -11.45 -18.25 -0.63
N HIS A 99 -10.25 -17.81 -1.04
CA HIS A 99 -9.93 -17.53 -2.45
C HIS A 99 -8.62 -18.24 -2.89
N PRO A 100 -8.63 -19.58 -2.98
CA PRO A 100 -7.44 -20.35 -3.37
C PRO A 100 -6.93 -19.96 -4.77
N GLU A 101 -7.84 -19.58 -5.67
CA GLU A 101 -7.52 -19.07 -7.02
C GLU A 101 -6.63 -17.82 -7.03
N MET A 102 -6.76 -16.93 -6.03
CA MET A 102 -5.89 -15.76 -5.90
C MET A 102 -4.47 -16.17 -5.54
N THR A 103 -4.32 -17.21 -4.72
CA THR A 103 -3.02 -17.78 -4.35
C THR A 103 -2.35 -18.41 -5.56
N THR A 104 -3.09 -19.20 -6.36
CA THR A 104 -2.56 -19.82 -7.58
C THR A 104 -2.16 -18.79 -8.63
N LYS A 105 -2.95 -17.71 -8.81
CA LYS A 105 -2.60 -16.61 -9.72
C LYS A 105 -1.35 -15.87 -9.24
N ALA A 106 -1.27 -15.54 -7.95
CA ALA A 106 -0.10 -14.89 -7.37
C ALA A 106 1.16 -15.75 -7.45
N GLU A 107 1.04 -17.07 -7.25
CA GLU A 107 2.12 -18.02 -7.47
C GLU A 107 2.60 -18.00 -8.92
N GLY A 108 1.69 -18.12 -9.90
CA GLY A 108 2.05 -18.03 -11.31
C GLY A 108 2.72 -16.70 -11.66
N PHE A 109 2.26 -15.62 -11.04
CA PHE A 109 2.84 -14.29 -11.22
C PHE A 109 4.26 -14.19 -10.65
N LEU A 110 4.48 -14.72 -9.44
CA LEU A 110 5.79 -14.80 -8.81
C LEU A 110 6.75 -15.73 -9.56
N ARG A 111 6.27 -16.85 -10.10
CA ARG A 111 7.10 -17.74 -10.94
C ARG A 111 7.56 -17.06 -12.23
N ARG A 112 6.73 -16.18 -12.81
CA ARG A 112 7.04 -15.48 -14.06
C ARG A 112 7.95 -14.25 -13.84
N TRP A 113 7.71 -13.48 -12.79
CA TRP A 113 8.35 -12.17 -12.58
C TRP A 113 9.30 -12.09 -11.37
N GLY A 114 9.32 -13.11 -10.52
CA GLY A 114 10.15 -13.15 -9.32
C GLY A 114 9.89 -11.95 -8.40
N ALA A 115 10.96 -11.26 -7.98
CA ALA A 115 10.84 -10.03 -7.19
C ALA A 115 10.13 -8.90 -7.94
N GLY A 116 10.16 -8.88 -9.29
CA GLY A 116 9.43 -7.90 -10.10
C GLY A 116 7.91 -8.01 -9.99
N ALA A 117 7.40 -9.14 -9.48
CA ALA A 117 5.98 -9.33 -9.25
C ALA A 117 5.41 -8.32 -8.25
N ILE A 118 6.19 -7.85 -7.26
CA ILE A 118 5.67 -6.88 -6.29
C ILE A 118 5.47 -5.50 -6.91
N LEU A 119 6.40 -5.07 -7.77
CA LEU A 119 6.34 -3.80 -8.49
C LEU A 119 5.04 -3.70 -9.30
N ILE A 120 4.72 -4.74 -10.05
CA ILE A 120 3.51 -4.75 -10.88
C ILE A 120 2.26 -5.04 -10.02
N GLY A 121 2.36 -5.97 -9.08
CA GLY A 121 1.27 -6.37 -8.21
C GLY A 121 0.71 -5.23 -7.36
N ARG A 122 1.55 -4.25 -7.01
CA ARG A 122 1.14 -3.07 -6.21
C ARG A 122 0.08 -2.20 -6.88
N PHE A 123 0.04 -2.17 -8.21
CA PHE A 123 -0.95 -1.41 -8.99
C PHE A 123 -2.22 -2.21 -9.32
N ILE A 124 -2.25 -3.50 -8.95
CA ILE A 124 -3.40 -4.37 -9.16
C ILE A 124 -4.08 -4.57 -7.80
N GLY A 125 -5.24 -3.93 -7.60
CA GLY A 125 -5.92 -3.80 -6.31
C GLY A 125 -5.93 -5.06 -5.43
N PRO A 126 -6.43 -6.22 -5.89
CA PRO A 126 -6.42 -7.44 -5.09
C PRO A 126 -5.04 -8.11 -5.00
N ALA A 127 -4.17 -7.91 -5.99
CA ALA A 127 -2.86 -8.55 -6.02
C ALA A 127 -1.88 -7.92 -5.01
N ARG A 128 -2.00 -6.61 -4.73
CA ARG A 128 -1.10 -5.90 -3.80
C ARG A 128 -1.06 -6.52 -2.40
N ALA A 129 -2.21 -7.01 -1.93
CA ALA A 129 -2.35 -7.64 -0.62
C ALA A 129 -1.81 -9.08 -0.60
N VAL A 130 -2.01 -9.78 -1.72
CA VAL A 130 -1.76 -11.21 -1.84
C VAL A 130 -0.31 -11.51 -2.21
N VAL A 131 0.28 -10.73 -3.12
CA VAL A 131 1.61 -10.98 -3.69
C VAL A 131 2.72 -10.97 -2.62
N PRO A 132 2.81 -10.00 -1.69
CA PRO A 132 3.82 -10.01 -0.63
C PRO A 132 3.72 -11.25 0.26
N LEU A 133 2.49 -11.59 0.64
CA LEU A 133 2.19 -12.73 1.50
C LEU A 133 2.58 -14.06 0.85
N VAL A 134 2.19 -14.26 -0.41
CA VAL A 134 2.54 -15.45 -1.19
C VAL A 134 4.04 -15.49 -1.48
N ALA A 135 4.67 -14.35 -1.76
CA ALA A 135 6.12 -14.29 -1.96
C ALA A 135 6.90 -14.78 -0.74
N GLY A 136 6.42 -14.42 0.46
CA GLY A 136 6.93 -14.93 1.72
C GLY A 136 6.75 -16.43 1.85
N SER A 137 5.55 -16.96 1.59
CA SER A 137 5.26 -18.39 1.78
C SER A 137 6.06 -19.31 0.86
N PHE A 138 6.38 -18.84 -0.35
CA PHE A 138 7.25 -19.53 -1.30
C PHE A 138 8.75 -19.36 -1.01
N GLY A 139 9.12 -18.58 0.01
CA GLY A 139 10.51 -18.42 0.43
C GLY A 139 11.38 -17.65 -0.57
N LEU A 140 10.80 -16.68 -1.31
CA LEU A 140 11.60 -15.81 -2.18
C LEU A 140 12.73 -15.15 -1.37
N ARG A 141 13.89 -14.91 -1.98
CA ARG A 141 15.02 -14.26 -1.28
C ARG A 141 14.60 -12.88 -0.75
N ARG A 142 14.83 -12.65 0.55
CA ARG A 142 14.43 -11.43 1.28
C ARG A 142 14.94 -10.14 0.64
N ILE A 143 16.24 -10.08 0.31
CA ILE A 143 16.89 -8.87 -0.20
C ILE A 143 16.29 -8.38 -1.53
N PRO A 144 16.25 -9.17 -2.62
CA PRO A 144 15.68 -8.68 -3.88
C PRO A 144 14.19 -8.35 -3.75
N PHE A 145 13.46 -9.09 -2.91
CA PHE A 145 12.06 -8.77 -2.61
C PHE A 145 11.94 -7.40 -1.94
N GLN A 146 12.72 -7.12 -0.90
CA GLN A 146 12.63 -5.85 -0.18
C GLN A 146 13.07 -4.66 -1.04
N LEU A 147 14.10 -4.81 -1.88
CA LEU A 147 14.49 -3.76 -2.82
C LEU A 147 13.36 -3.40 -3.78
N ALA A 148 12.68 -4.41 -4.34
CA ALA A 148 11.51 -4.22 -5.18
C ALA A 148 10.30 -3.64 -4.40
N ASN A 149 10.10 -4.08 -3.15
CA ASN A 149 9.07 -3.56 -2.27
C ASN A 149 9.27 -2.07 -1.99
N TRP A 150 10.42 -1.67 -1.45
CA TRP A 150 10.69 -0.28 -1.09
C TRP A 150 10.64 0.65 -2.31
N SER A 151 11.26 0.26 -3.43
CA SER A 151 11.19 1.05 -4.67
C SER A 151 9.76 1.22 -5.16
N SER A 152 8.97 0.13 -5.22
CA SER A 152 7.58 0.21 -5.65
C SER A 152 6.70 1.01 -4.67
N ALA A 153 6.99 0.98 -3.37
CA ALA A 153 6.24 1.73 -2.35
C ALA A 153 6.34 3.24 -2.56
N PHE A 154 7.55 3.75 -2.79
CA PHE A 154 7.75 5.18 -3.05
C PHE A 154 7.16 5.61 -4.40
N VAL A 155 7.32 4.79 -5.45
CA VAL A 155 6.72 5.08 -6.76
C VAL A 155 5.20 5.11 -6.66
N TRP A 156 4.59 4.15 -5.96
CA TRP A 156 3.15 4.11 -5.74
C TRP A 156 2.66 5.31 -4.92
N ALA A 157 3.35 5.67 -3.83
CA ALA A 157 3.01 6.83 -3.01
C ALA A 157 3.05 8.13 -3.84
N PHE A 158 4.07 8.29 -4.69
CA PHE A 158 4.17 9.41 -5.61
C PHE A 158 3.00 9.42 -6.60
N VAL A 159 2.74 8.32 -7.30
CA VAL A 159 1.66 8.22 -8.30
C VAL A 159 0.29 8.48 -7.70
N LEU A 160 0.05 8.07 -6.46
CA LEU A 160 -1.24 8.23 -5.79
C LEU A 160 -1.47 9.68 -5.32
N LEU A 161 -0.44 10.33 -4.79
CA LEU A 161 -0.56 11.69 -4.22
C LEU A 161 -0.35 12.80 -5.26
N ALA A 162 0.44 12.56 -6.30
CA ALA A 162 0.80 13.58 -7.29
C ALA A 162 -0.40 14.19 -8.05
N PRO A 163 -1.43 13.43 -8.46
CA PRO A 163 -2.61 14.01 -9.10
C PRO A 163 -3.33 15.03 -8.19
N GLY A 164 -3.44 14.73 -6.90
CA GLY A 164 -4.08 15.61 -5.93
C GLY A 164 -3.24 16.84 -5.56
N ALA A 165 -1.92 16.75 -5.66
CA ALA A 165 -0.99 17.87 -5.52
C ALA A 165 -1.04 18.86 -6.71
N GLY A 166 -1.85 18.57 -7.74
CA GLY A 166 -1.90 19.42 -8.93
C GLY A 166 -0.69 19.25 -9.85
N LEU A 167 -0.12 18.04 -9.98
CA LEU A 167 0.95 17.80 -10.95
C LEU A 167 0.55 18.22 -12.38
N LEU A 168 -0.74 18.10 -12.73
CA LEU A 168 -1.28 18.61 -14.00
C LEU A 168 -1.27 20.14 -14.07
N THR A 169 -1.46 20.86 -12.97
CA THR A 169 -1.35 22.33 -12.96
C THR A 169 0.10 22.82 -12.98
N TRP A 170 1.06 22.01 -12.51
CA TRP A 170 2.50 22.29 -12.61
C TRP A 170 3.10 22.02 -13.99
N LEU A 171 2.55 21.05 -14.74
CA LEU A 171 3.00 20.73 -16.10
C LEU A 171 2.44 21.67 -17.19
N HIS A 172 1.48 22.54 -16.82
CA HIS A 172 0.83 23.50 -17.71
C HIS A 172 1.39 24.95 -17.56
N TYR A 173 2.56 25.11 -16.94
CA TYR A 173 3.32 26.36 -16.91
C TYR A 173 4.69 26.19 -17.58
#